data_AF-A0A0C3L2J1-F1
#
_entry.id   AF-A0A0C3L2J1-F1
#
_cell.length_a   1.000
_cell.length_b   1.000
_cell.length_c   1.000
_cell.angle_alpha   90.00
_cell.angle_beta   90.00
_cell.angle_gamma   90.00
#
_symmetry.space_group_name_H-M   'P 1'
#
loop_
_entity.id
_entity.type
_entity.pdbx_description
1 polymer ?
#
loop_
_entity_poly.entity_id
_entity_poly.type
_entity_poly.pdbx_seq_one_letter_code
_entity_poly.pdbx_strand_id
1 'polypeptide(L)'
;MEAQILSAIRIAADPSQDRALQAQAVEFLNIVRGNARESCGVALTLFLEQNPDGSRKHDIHARGFALQLLDDFLGGLEPLDPAAFTTLEQAFVGYIQSEYIHGPGEASAPFIRNKFSHTLALLFLRSYPEQWTNFFPTIYSLLRPSISGSNLSAGTPPINGHVSLLFLRLLIELSGEVHDSILKGARNWAEDRQARDSIIRQKIRQDESENMNSAVLTIISEAEERLVKHRQEAAATGDSQARARERAGLEEVVESGMKAFAGYCQWIDINLTINQHTVPLIFRLLADPSSPIR
;
A
#
# COMPACT_ATOMS: atom_id res chain seq x y z
N MET A 1 23.74 -16.59 -6.96
CA MET A 1 22.30 -16.86 -6.74
C MET A 1 21.42 -15.86 -7.48
N GLU A 2 21.62 -14.55 -7.29
CA GLU A 2 20.84 -13.49 -7.99
C GLU A 2 20.78 -13.66 -9.52
N ALA A 3 21.92 -13.83 -10.21
CA ALA A 3 21.95 -14.00 -11.66
C ALA A 3 21.17 -15.24 -12.16
N GLN A 4 21.14 -16.32 -11.38
CA GLN A 4 20.39 -17.53 -11.70
C GLN A 4 18.88 -17.29 -11.54
N ILE A 5 18.48 -16.58 -10.50
CA ILE A 5 17.08 -16.17 -10.28
C ILE A 5 16.61 -15.27 -11.42
N LEU A 6 17.38 -14.25 -11.78
CA LEU A 6 17.05 -13.36 -12.90
C LEU A 6 16.92 -14.11 -14.23
N SER A 7 17.83 -15.06 -14.51
CA SER A 7 17.75 -15.91 -15.69
C SER A 7 16.47 -16.75 -15.70
N ALA A 8 16.17 -17.42 -14.57
CA ALA A 8 14.97 -18.25 -14.45
C ALA A 8 13.68 -17.42 -14.60
N ILE A 9 13.62 -16.20 -14.05
CA ILE A 9 12.46 -15.31 -14.21
C ILE A 9 12.26 -14.94 -15.68
N ARG A 10 13.34 -14.56 -16.38
CA ARG A 10 13.27 -14.22 -17.81
C ARG A 10 12.81 -15.41 -18.66
N ILE A 11 13.34 -16.60 -18.38
CA ILE A 11 12.96 -17.83 -19.07
C ILE A 11 11.48 -18.15 -18.82
N ALA A 12 11.02 -18.06 -17.57
CA ALA A 12 9.64 -18.36 -17.21
C ALA A 12 8.63 -17.33 -17.76
N ALA A 13 9.04 -16.08 -17.93
CA ALA A 13 8.18 -15.00 -18.43
C ALA A 13 8.09 -14.95 -19.97
N ASP A 14 9.06 -15.52 -20.69
CA ASP A 14 9.12 -15.48 -22.15
C ASP A 14 8.38 -16.67 -22.78
N PRO A 15 7.21 -16.46 -23.44
CA PRO A 15 6.39 -17.53 -24.00
C PRO A 15 7.03 -18.22 -25.22
N SER A 16 8.11 -17.65 -25.79
CA SER A 16 8.82 -18.23 -26.93
C SER A 16 9.86 -19.29 -26.53
N GLN A 17 10.16 -19.41 -25.23
CA GLN A 17 11.11 -20.38 -24.72
C GLN A 17 10.61 -21.82 -24.84
N ASP A 18 11.54 -22.77 -24.86
CA ASP A 18 11.21 -24.18 -24.83
C ASP A 18 10.42 -24.53 -23.54
N ARG A 19 9.34 -25.31 -23.69
CA ARG A 19 8.45 -25.64 -22.57
C ARG A 19 9.15 -26.43 -21.48
N ALA A 20 10.11 -27.30 -21.83
CA ALA A 20 10.85 -28.05 -20.84
C ALA A 20 11.78 -27.13 -20.02
N LEU A 21 12.43 -26.17 -20.68
CA LEU A 21 13.25 -25.16 -20.01
C LEU A 21 12.43 -24.21 -19.14
N GLN A 22 11.24 -23.79 -19.59
CA GLN A 22 10.30 -23.02 -18.77
C GLN A 22 9.87 -23.79 -17.51
N ALA A 23 9.54 -25.08 -17.64
CA ALA A 23 9.15 -25.91 -16.50
C ALA A 23 10.29 -26.00 -15.46
N GLN A 24 11.53 -26.19 -15.91
CA GLN A 24 12.71 -26.19 -15.02
C GLN A 24 12.93 -24.84 -14.33
N ALA A 25 12.75 -23.73 -15.04
CA ALA A 25 12.86 -22.40 -14.47
C ALA A 25 11.79 -22.16 -13.39
N VAL A 26 10.54 -22.54 -13.65
CA VAL A 26 9.44 -22.43 -12.68
C VAL A 26 9.69 -23.31 -11.45
N GLU A 27 10.17 -24.54 -11.64
CA GLU A 27 10.53 -25.43 -10.54
C GLU A 27 11.64 -24.84 -9.67
N PHE A 28 12.71 -24.31 -10.29
CA PHE A 28 13.77 -23.62 -9.57
C PHE A 28 13.24 -22.43 -8.76
N LEU A 29 12.39 -21.60 -9.36
CA LEU A 29 11.79 -20.45 -8.67
C LEU A 29 10.91 -20.89 -7.50
N ASN A 30 10.19 -22.00 -7.61
CA ASN A 30 9.41 -22.57 -6.51
C ASN A 30 10.30 -23.09 -5.38
N ILE A 31 11.46 -23.68 -5.68
CA ILE A 31 12.44 -24.09 -4.67
C ILE A 31 12.99 -22.86 -3.93
N VAL A 32 13.32 -21.79 -4.66
CA VAL A 32 13.76 -20.52 -4.06
C VAL A 32 12.69 -19.96 -3.12
N ARG A 33 11.41 -20.01 -3.53
CA ARG A 33 10.27 -19.62 -2.69
C ARG A 33 10.10 -20.48 -1.45
N GLY A 34 10.31 -21.79 -1.56
CA GLY A 34 10.33 -22.69 -0.41
C GLY A 34 11.38 -22.32 0.65
N ASN A 35 12.48 -21.67 0.22
CA ASN A 35 13.57 -21.20 1.07
C ASN A 35 13.56 -19.67 1.24
N ALA A 36 12.37 -19.08 1.42
CA ALA A 36 12.19 -17.63 1.49
C ALA A 36 13.04 -16.95 2.58
N ARG A 37 13.29 -17.63 3.71
CA ARG A 37 14.14 -17.10 4.80
C ARG A 37 15.58 -16.85 4.37
N GLU A 38 16.14 -17.74 3.56
CA GLU A 38 17.50 -17.60 3.05
C GLU A 38 17.57 -16.64 1.85
N SER A 39 16.46 -16.51 1.11
CA SER A 39 16.39 -15.73 -0.13
C SER A 39 15.91 -14.29 0.05
N CYS A 40 15.43 -13.92 1.25
CA CYS A 40 14.87 -12.59 1.55
C CYS A 40 15.82 -11.43 1.21
N GLY A 41 17.12 -11.57 1.52
CA GLY A 41 18.12 -10.55 1.17
C GLY A 41 18.24 -10.33 -0.34
N VAL A 42 18.20 -11.42 -1.13
CA VAL A 42 18.21 -11.32 -2.59
C VAL A 42 16.92 -10.68 -3.12
N ALA A 43 15.77 -11.00 -2.53
CA ALA A 43 14.51 -10.36 -2.90
C ALA A 43 14.54 -8.85 -2.66
N LEU A 44 15.08 -8.39 -1.53
CA LEU A 44 15.22 -6.96 -1.28
C LEU A 44 16.10 -6.27 -2.33
N THR A 45 17.23 -6.86 -2.67
CA THR A 45 18.09 -6.34 -3.75
C THR A 45 17.33 -6.26 -5.08
N LEU A 46 16.68 -7.36 -5.50
CA LEU A 46 15.94 -7.41 -6.76
C LEU A 46 14.80 -6.39 -6.82
N PHE A 47 14.16 -6.10 -5.69
CA PHE A 47 13.06 -5.14 -5.64
C PHE A 47 13.52 -3.68 -5.66
N LEU A 48 14.59 -3.38 -4.91
CA LEU A 48 14.98 -2.00 -4.58
C LEU A 48 16.09 -1.44 -5.45
N GLU A 49 16.94 -2.28 -6.03
CA GLU A 49 18.14 -1.82 -6.72
C GLU A 49 17.83 -0.85 -7.86
N GLN A 50 18.56 0.27 -7.88
CA GLN A 50 18.40 1.36 -8.82
C GLN A 50 19.64 1.49 -9.71
N ASN A 51 19.41 1.94 -10.94
CA ASN A 51 20.46 2.42 -11.83
C ASN A 51 20.96 3.81 -11.37
N PRO A 52 22.11 4.28 -11.86
CA PRO A 52 22.64 5.61 -11.53
C PRO A 52 21.70 6.78 -11.90
N ASP A 53 20.75 6.56 -12.80
CA ASP A 53 19.72 7.53 -13.20
C ASP A 53 18.48 7.53 -12.28
N GLY A 54 18.46 6.70 -11.23
CA GLY A 54 17.35 6.56 -10.29
C GLY A 54 16.25 5.60 -10.76
N SER A 55 16.32 5.10 -12.00
CA SER A 55 15.37 4.10 -12.50
C SER A 55 15.57 2.75 -11.82
N ARG A 56 14.52 1.92 -11.76
CA ARG A 56 14.62 0.57 -11.22
C ARG A 56 15.48 -0.29 -12.14
N LYS A 57 16.51 -0.90 -11.58
CA LYS A 57 17.48 -1.70 -12.36
C LYS A 57 16.83 -2.96 -12.94
N HIS A 58 15.99 -3.60 -12.15
CA HIS A 58 15.34 -4.86 -12.51
C HIS A 58 13.96 -4.60 -13.13
N ASP A 59 13.59 -5.47 -14.06
CA ASP A 59 12.31 -5.39 -14.74
C ASP A 59 11.12 -5.71 -13.81
N ILE A 60 9.92 -5.49 -14.34
CA ILE A 60 8.69 -5.60 -13.58
C ILE A 60 8.38 -7.04 -13.12
N HIS A 61 8.86 -8.05 -13.86
CA HIS A 61 8.70 -9.46 -13.51
C HIS A 61 9.63 -9.85 -12.37
N ALA A 62 10.89 -9.40 -12.42
CA ALA A 62 11.87 -9.62 -11.36
C ALA A 62 11.43 -8.97 -10.04
N ARG A 63 10.96 -7.72 -10.09
CA ARG A 63 10.43 -7.00 -8.94
C ARG A 63 9.16 -7.64 -8.39
N GLY A 64 8.27 -8.12 -9.27
CA GLY A 64 7.06 -8.84 -8.88
C GLY A 64 7.37 -10.17 -8.17
N PHE A 65 8.31 -10.95 -8.69
CA PHE A 65 8.79 -12.17 -8.05
C PHE A 65 9.45 -11.89 -6.70
N ALA A 66 10.26 -10.83 -6.62
CA ALA A 66 10.89 -10.42 -5.36
C ALA A 66 9.84 -10.13 -4.27
N LEU A 67 8.77 -9.40 -4.59
CA LEU A 67 7.68 -9.17 -3.65
C LEU A 67 6.96 -10.47 -3.27
N GLN A 68 6.76 -11.40 -4.20
CA GLN A 68 6.19 -12.71 -3.87
C GLN A 68 7.06 -13.50 -2.88
N LEU A 69 8.39 -13.45 -3.06
CA LEU A 69 9.33 -14.09 -2.15
C LEU A 69 9.32 -13.44 -0.76
N LEU A 70 9.18 -12.12 -0.71
CA LEU A 70 9.02 -11.37 0.54
C LEU A 70 7.69 -11.71 1.24
N ASP A 71 6.61 -11.88 0.48
CA ASP A 71 5.33 -12.31 1.04
C ASP A 71 5.43 -13.69 1.69
N ASP A 72 6.06 -14.65 1.00
CA ASP A 72 6.28 -15.99 1.53
C ASP A 72 7.15 -15.95 2.80
N PHE A 73 8.16 -15.06 2.84
CA PHE A 73 8.97 -14.83 4.02
C PHE A 73 8.15 -14.22 5.18
N LEU A 74 7.33 -13.21 4.90
CA LEU A 74 6.57 -12.44 5.88
C LEU A 74 5.29 -13.14 6.36
N GLY A 75 4.80 -14.17 5.65
CA GLY A 75 3.60 -14.91 5.99
C GLY A 75 3.68 -15.74 7.28
N GLY A 76 4.86 -15.87 7.89
CA GLY A 76 5.05 -16.52 9.19
C GLY A 76 4.38 -15.77 10.36
N LEU A 77 4.03 -16.49 11.42
CA LEU A 77 3.42 -15.93 12.64
C LEU A 77 4.46 -15.54 13.71
N GLU A 78 5.63 -16.18 13.69
CA GLU A 78 6.73 -15.89 14.61
C GLU A 78 7.25 -14.46 14.42
N PRO A 79 7.61 -13.73 15.50
CA PRO A 79 8.25 -12.42 15.41
C PRO A 79 9.46 -12.44 14.47
N LEU A 80 9.72 -11.30 13.84
CA LEU A 80 10.91 -11.16 13.01
C LEU A 80 12.15 -11.06 13.89
N ASP A 81 13.26 -11.61 13.41
CA ASP A 81 14.57 -11.29 13.98
C ASP A 81 14.76 -9.76 13.98
N PRO A 82 15.26 -9.13 15.08
CA PRO A 82 15.35 -7.68 15.18
C PRO A 82 16.19 -7.03 14.08
N ALA A 83 17.26 -7.68 13.62
CA ALA A 83 18.08 -7.16 12.54
C ALA A 83 17.34 -7.24 11.21
N ALA A 84 16.66 -8.37 10.95
CA ALA A 84 15.83 -8.54 9.76
C ALA A 84 14.68 -7.52 9.71
N PHE A 85 13.99 -7.28 10.82
CA PHE A 85 12.95 -6.25 10.94
C PHE A 85 13.51 -4.87 10.61
N THR A 86 14.62 -4.47 11.23
CA THR A 86 15.24 -3.15 11.02
C THR A 86 15.63 -2.94 9.55
N THR A 87 16.22 -3.95 8.91
CA THR A 87 16.56 -3.89 7.48
C THR A 87 15.31 -3.73 6.61
N LEU A 88 14.24 -4.49 6.88
CA LEU A 88 12.99 -4.42 6.13
C LEU A 88 12.28 -3.07 6.30
N GLU A 89 12.20 -2.57 7.53
CA GLU A 89 11.61 -1.27 7.84
C GLU A 89 12.33 -0.16 7.08
N GLN A 90 13.66 -0.08 7.20
CA GLN A 90 14.47 0.94 6.52
C GLN A 90 14.33 0.85 5.00
N ALA A 91 14.35 -0.37 4.46
CA ALA A 91 14.17 -0.64 3.05
C ALA A 91 12.80 -0.18 2.53
N PHE A 92 11.71 -0.52 3.22
CA PHE A 92 10.36 -0.17 2.78
C PHE A 92 10.05 1.31 3.00
N VAL A 93 10.47 1.91 4.10
CA VAL A 93 10.32 3.36 4.33
C VAL A 93 11.14 4.14 3.30
N GLY A 94 12.39 3.73 3.02
CA GLY A 94 13.21 4.33 1.96
C GLY A 94 12.61 4.16 0.57
N TYR A 95 11.96 3.03 0.31
CA TYR A 95 11.20 2.82 -0.93
C TYR A 95 9.99 3.76 -1.04
N ILE A 96 9.21 3.94 0.03
CA ILE A 96 8.08 4.88 0.06
C ILE A 96 8.58 6.31 -0.22
N GLN A 97 9.68 6.70 0.42
CA GLN A 97 10.27 8.03 0.21
C GLN A 97 10.77 8.23 -1.22
N SER A 98 11.49 7.26 -1.79
CA SER A 98 12.02 7.39 -3.15
C SER A 98 10.94 7.30 -4.24
N GLU A 99 9.95 6.41 -4.08
CA GLU A 99 8.98 6.09 -5.12
C GLU A 99 7.66 6.86 -4.99
N TYR A 100 7.10 6.98 -3.79
CA TYR A 100 5.78 7.58 -3.58
C TYR A 100 5.85 9.08 -3.27
N ILE A 101 6.96 9.55 -2.68
CA ILE A 101 7.15 10.97 -2.39
C ILE A 101 7.87 11.69 -3.54
N HIS A 102 9.04 11.18 -3.93
CA HIS A 102 9.87 11.83 -4.96
C HIS A 102 9.70 11.21 -6.36
N GLY A 103 9.06 10.04 -6.45
CA GLY A 103 8.88 9.28 -7.68
C GLY A 103 7.46 9.32 -8.23
N PRO A 104 7.19 8.55 -9.30
CA PRO A 104 5.90 8.49 -9.95
C PRO A 104 4.86 7.62 -9.22
N GLY A 105 5.19 7.04 -8.06
CA GLY A 105 4.29 6.18 -7.31
C GLY A 105 3.90 4.90 -8.06
N GLU A 106 4.84 4.31 -8.81
CA GLU A 106 4.60 3.13 -9.66
C GLU A 106 3.46 3.32 -10.68
N ALA A 107 3.26 4.54 -11.20
CA ALA A 107 2.18 4.84 -12.15
C ALA A 107 2.16 3.94 -13.41
N SER A 108 3.33 3.46 -13.85
CA SER A 108 3.47 2.53 -14.99
C SER A 108 3.31 1.05 -14.60
N ALA A 109 3.24 0.74 -13.31
CA ALA A 109 3.22 -0.61 -12.76
C ALA A 109 2.17 -0.79 -11.64
N PRO A 110 0.86 -0.66 -11.94
CA PRO A 110 -0.20 -0.72 -10.90
C PRO A 110 -0.19 -2.02 -10.09
N PHE A 111 0.23 -3.13 -10.68
CA PHE A 111 0.33 -4.39 -9.96
C PHE A 111 1.46 -4.40 -8.92
N ILE A 112 2.58 -3.70 -9.18
CA ILE A 112 3.67 -3.55 -8.20
C ILE A 112 3.17 -2.72 -7.02
N ARG A 113 2.45 -1.63 -7.27
CA ARG A 113 1.80 -0.82 -6.23
C ARG A 113 0.89 -1.66 -5.33
N ASN A 114 0.02 -2.48 -5.94
CA ASN A 114 -0.89 -3.37 -5.21
C ASN A 114 -0.14 -4.44 -4.41
N LYS A 115 0.83 -5.09 -5.05
CA LYS A 115 1.62 -6.15 -4.43
C LYS A 115 2.45 -5.62 -3.27
N PHE A 116 3.10 -4.48 -3.43
CA PHE A 116 3.86 -3.83 -2.37
C PHE A 116 2.98 -3.44 -1.18
N SER A 117 1.77 -2.95 -1.42
CA SER A 117 0.81 -2.64 -0.34
C SER A 117 0.49 -3.88 0.49
N HIS A 118 0.30 -5.02 -0.17
CA HIS A 118 0.10 -6.31 0.49
C HIS A 118 1.35 -6.77 1.27
N THR A 119 2.53 -6.72 0.67
CA THR A 119 3.79 -7.06 1.33
C THR A 119 4.02 -6.19 2.58
N LEU A 120 3.72 -4.89 2.50
CA LEU A 120 3.79 -3.96 3.62
C LEU A 120 2.76 -4.31 4.71
N ALA A 121 1.54 -4.73 4.33
CA ALA A 121 0.54 -5.22 5.27
C ALA A 121 1.02 -6.47 6.02
N LEU A 122 1.68 -7.41 5.34
CA LEU A 122 2.26 -8.59 5.98
C LEU A 122 3.38 -8.22 6.97
N LEU A 123 4.26 -7.28 6.61
CA LEU A 123 5.26 -6.77 7.54
C LEU A 123 4.59 -6.15 8.77
N PHE A 124 3.58 -5.30 8.57
CA PHE A 124 2.81 -4.71 9.66
C PHE A 124 2.20 -5.80 10.57
N LEU A 125 1.46 -6.75 10.00
CA LEU A 125 0.77 -7.80 10.76
C LEU A 125 1.72 -8.66 11.57
N ARG A 126 2.97 -8.82 11.12
CA ARG A 126 3.97 -9.63 11.80
C ARG A 126 4.75 -8.87 12.88
N SER A 127 4.85 -7.56 12.77
CA SER A 127 5.72 -6.72 13.61
C SER A 127 4.97 -5.79 14.56
N TYR A 128 3.71 -5.43 14.25
CA TYR A 128 2.89 -4.60 15.12
C TYR A 128 2.12 -5.46 16.13
N PRO A 129 2.03 -5.07 17.41
CA PRO A 129 2.47 -3.79 17.97
C PRO A 129 3.84 -3.81 18.65
N GLU A 130 4.54 -4.96 18.68
CA GLU A 130 5.71 -5.15 19.54
C GLU A 130 7.01 -4.55 18.95
N GLN A 131 7.24 -4.75 17.66
CA GLN A 131 8.46 -4.31 16.97
C GLN A 131 8.23 -2.97 16.27
N TRP A 132 7.13 -2.83 15.52
CA TRP A 132 6.84 -1.62 14.74
C TRP A 132 5.93 -0.62 15.46
N THR A 133 6.35 -0.15 16.63
CA THR A 133 5.52 0.68 17.53
C THR A 133 5.14 2.05 16.95
N ASN A 134 5.97 2.63 16.09
CA ASN A 134 5.81 3.96 15.49
C ASN A 134 5.29 3.90 14.04
N PHE A 135 4.66 2.79 13.64
CA PHE A 135 4.16 2.60 12.27
C PHE A 135 3.26 3.75 11.79
N PHE A 136 2.16 4.02 12.51
CA PHE A 136 1.19 5.04 12.14
C PHE A 136 1.79 6.46 12.15
N PRO A 137 2.50 6.90 13.22
CA PRO A 137 3.21 8.18 13.19
C PRO A 137 4.14 8.34 11.97
N THR A 138 4.85 7.28 11.60
CA THR A 138 5.72 7.27 10.42
C THR A 138 4.89 7.49 9.15
N ILE A 139 3.83 6.72 8.91
CA ILE A 139 2.99 6.89 7.72
C ILE A 139 2.30 8.26 7.68
N TYR A 140 1.78 8.77 8.79
CA TYR A 140 1.14 10.09 8.84
C TYR A 140 2.11 11.21 8.46
N SER A 141 3.38 11.11 8.88
CA SER A 141 4.40 12.08 8.46
C SER A 141 4.65 12.08 6.94
N LEU A 142 4.46 10.92 6.29
CA LEU A 142 4.64 10.76 4.84
C LEU A 142 3.40 11.21 4.04
N LEU A 143 2.21 11.28 4.65
CA LEU A 143 1.01 11.83 4.00
C LEU A 143 1.16 13.31 3.63
N ARG A 144 1.95 14.05 4.41
CA ARG A 144 2.25 15.47 4.21
C ARG A 144 3.75 15.72 4.29
N PRO A 145 4.52 15.30 3.27
CA PRO A 145 5.95 15.52 3.26
C PRO A 145 6.23 17.03 3.20
N SER A 146 7.08 17.53 4.09
CA SER A 146 7.59 18.90 4.02
C SER A 146 8.55 19.02 2.83
N ILE A 147 8.02 19.41 1.67
CA ILE A 147 8.84 19.60 0.46
C ILE A 147 9.53 20.97 0.54
N SER A 148 10.80 20.95 0.94
CA SER A 148 11.70 22.11 0.88
C SER A 148 11.77 22.66 -0.55
N GLY A 149 11.34 23.92 -0.75
CA GLY A 149 11.40 24.61 -2.05
C GLY A 149 10.06 24.82 -2.75
N SER A 150 8.95 24.35 -2.19
CA SER A 150 7.63 24.78 -2.66
C SER A 150 7.35 26.21 -2.17
N ASN A 151 7.04 27.14 -3.08
CA ASN A 151 6.57 28.49 -2.76
C ASN A 151 5.14 28.49 -2.16
N LEU A 152 4.81 27.47 -1.36
CA LEU A 152 3.54 27.37 -0.66
C LEU A 152 3.58 28.38 0.50
N SER A 153 2.90 29.50 0.30
CA SER A 153 2.67 30.53 1.30
C SER A 153 2.12 29.92 2.59
N ALA A 154 2.92 29.91 3.67
CA ALA A 154 2.52 29.82 5.09
C ALA A 154 1.26 28.96 5.42
N GLY A 155 1.09 27.82 4.77
CA GLY A 155 -0.10 26.96 4.86
C GLY A 155 0.27 25.49 4.91
N THR A 156 -0.64 24.66 5.43
CA THR A 156 -0.47 23.21 5.51
C THR A 156 -0.27 22.62 4.10
N PRO A 157 0.80 21.84 3.84
CA PRO A 157 1.03 21.27 2.53
C PRO A 157 -0.10 20.32 2.14
N PRO A 158 -0.49 20.24 0.86
CA PRO A 158 -1.53 19.34 0.41
C PRO A 158 -1.13 17.89 0.66
N ILE A 159 -2.12 17.03 0.86
CA ILE A 159 -1.89 15.60 1.00
C ILE A 159 -1.24 15.02 -0.27
N ASN A 160 -0.21 14.18 -0.09
CA ASN A 160 0.40 13.41 -1.17
C ASN A 160 -0.55 12.28 -1.61
N GLY A 161 -1.01 12.34 -2.87
CA GLY A 161 -1.95 11.36 -3.42
C GLY A 161 -1.40 9.94 -3.50
N HIS A 162 -0.12 9.77 -3.83
CA HIS A 162 0.50 8.44 -3.92
C HIS A 162 0.59 7.77 -2.55
N VAL A 163 1.07 8.49 -1.52
CA VAL A 163 1.14 7.97 -0.15
C VAL A 163 -0.25 7.74 0.42
N SER A 164 -1.22 8.60 0.07
CA SER A 164 -2.63 8.39 0.45
C SER A 164 -3.18 7.10 -0.10
N LEU A 165 -3.00 6.83 -1.40
CA LEU A 165 -3.45 5.57 -2.01
C LEU A 165 -2.78 4.36 -1.36
N LEU A 166 -1.47 4.43 -1.09
CA LEU A 166 -0.75 3.38 -0.36
C LEU A 166 -1.36 3.14 1.03
N PHE A 167 -1.57 4.21 1.80
CA PHE A 167 -2.14 4.12 3.15
C PHE A 167 -3.57 3.56 3.13
N LEU A 168 -4.43 4.07 2.24
CA LEU A 168 -5.79 3.59 2.08
C LEU A 168 -5.82 2.12 1.67
N ARG A 169 -4.95 1.72 0.75
CA ARG A 169 -4.82 0.31 0.34
C ARG A 169 -4.38 -0.57 1.49
N LEU A 170 -3.39 -0.12 2.26
CA LEU A 170 -2.95 -0.82 3.45
C LEU A 170 -4.10 -1.02 4.44
N LEU A 171 -4.90 0.01 4.72
CA LEU A 171 -6.06 -0.12 5.62
C LEU A 171 -7.09 -1.14 5.10
N ILE A 172 -7.29 -1.22 3.78
CA ILE A 172 -8.16 -2.23 3.16
C ILE A 172 -7.59 -3.64 3.38
N GLU A 173 -6.31 -3.85 3.10
CA GLU A 173 -5.64 -5.15 3.30
C GLU A 173 -5.68 -5.55 4.78
N LEU A 174 -5.37 -4.61 5.69
CA LEU A 174 -5.41 -4.85 7.14
C LEU A 174 -6.82 -5.19 7.62
N SER A 175 -7.85 -4.45 7.18
CA SER A 175 -9.24 -4.75 7.53
C SER A 175 -9.66 -6.13 7.04
N GLY A 176 -9.23 -6.50 5.83
CA GLY A 176 -9.39 -7.85 5.27
C GLY A 176 -8.78 -8.92 6.19
N GLU A 177 -7.53 -8.74 6.61
CA GLU A 177 -6.83 -9.71 7.44
C GLU A 177 -7.40 -9.78 8.87
N VAL A 178 -7.65 -8.65 9.53
CA VAL A 178 -8.01 -8.63 10.95
C VAL A 178 -9.50 -8.76 11.23
N HIS A 179 -10.39 -8.48 10.27
CA HIS A 179 -11.84 -8.44 10.49
C HIS A 179 -12.67 -9.25 9.50
N ASP A 180 -12.24 -9.43 8.24
CA ASP A 180 -13.09 -10.09 7.23
C ASP A 180 -13.41 -11.54 7.58
N SER A 181 -14.68 -11.79 7.90
CA SER A 181 -15.19 -13.10 8.29
C SER A 181 -15.22 -14.11 7.13
N ILE A 182 -15.37 -13.65 5.88
CA ILE A 182 -15.37 -14.50 4.68
C ILE A 182 -13.95 -14.99 4.43
N LEU A 183 -12.98 -14.08 4.44
CA LEU A 183 -11.57 -14.42 4.25
C LEU A 183 -11.07 -15.38 5.34
N LYS A 184 -11.49 -15.15 6.59
CA LYS A 184 -11.17 -16.03 7.72
C LYS A 184 -11.83 -17.41 7.58
N GLY A 185 -13.08 -17.46 7.12
CA GLY A 185 -13.81 -18.71 6.90
C GLY A 185 -13.24 -19.56 5.76
N ALA A 186 -12.59 -18.95 4.78
CA ALA A 186 -11.96 -19.65 3.65
C ALA A 186 -10.59 -20.27 3.99
N ARG A 187 -9.95 -19.87 5.08
CA ARG A 187 -8.60 -20.30 5.46
C ARG A 187 -8.62 -21.39 6.52
N ASN A 188 -7.56 -22.18 6.59
CA ASN A 188 -7.35 -23.09 7.71
C ASN A 188 -7.24 -22.28 9.01
N TRP A 189 -8.09 -22.63 9.98
CA TRP A 189 -8.11 -22.01 11.29
C TRP A 189 -6.77 -22.23 12.01
N ALA A 190 -6.23 -21.18 12.60
CA ALA A 190 -5.01 -21.20 13.40
C ALA A 190 -5.20 -20.28 14.61
N GLU A 191 -5.08 -20.85 15.81
CA GLU A 191 -5.31 -20.15 17.08
C GLU A 191 -4.40 -18.93 17.22
N ASP A 192 -3.10 -19.10 16.96
CA ASP A 192 -2.10 -18.03 17.06
C ASP A 192 -2.41 -16.84 16.15
N ARG A 193 -2.90 -17.11 14.93
CA ARG A 193 -3.32 -16.04 14.00
C ARG A 193 -4.53 -15.29 14.53
N GLN A 194 -5.54 -16.01 15.02
CA GLN A 194 -6.75 -15.41 15.59
C GLN A 194 -6.41 -14.53 16.81
N ALA A 195 -5.50 -15.00 17.66
CA ALA A 195 -5.01 -14.26 18.82
C ALA A 195 -4.28 -12.98 18.40
N ARG A 196 -3.31 -13.09 17.48
CA ARG A 196 -2.58 -11.95 16.91
C ARG A 196 -3.52 -10.91 16.31
N ASP A 197 -4.44 -11.32 15.44
CA ASP A 197 -5.37 -10.41 14.77
C ASP A 197 -6.28 -9.70 15.77
N SER A 198 -6.64 -10.36 16.87
CA SER A 198 -7.44 -9.76 17.95
C SER A 198 -6.63 -8.73 18.74
N ILE A 199 -5.36 -9.01 19.03
CA ILE A 199 -4.43 -8.08 19.68
C ILE A 199 -4.23 -6.83 18.81
N ILE A 200 -3.93 -7.01 17.52
CA ILE A 200 -3.74 -5.91 16.57
C ILE A 200 -4.99 -5.03 16.50
N ARG A 201 -6.16 -5.65 16.32
CA ARG A 201 -7.43 -4.91 16.26
C ARG A 201 -7.69 -4.12 17.53
N GLN A 202 -7.44 -4.72 18.70
CA GLN A 202 -7.63 -4.05 19.98
C GLN A 202 -6.65 -2.90 20.17
N LYS A 203 -5.39 -3.07 19.77
CA LYS A 203 -4.37 -2.02 19.87
C LYS A 203 -4.70 -0.83 18.96
N ILE A 204 -5.10 -1.08 17.72
CA ILE A 204 -5.57 -0.02 16.80
C ILE A 204 -6.81 0.68 17.38
N ARG A 205 -7.73 -0.10 17.99
CA ARG A 205 -8.93 0.47 18.63
C ARG A 205 -8.59 1.45 19.74
N GLN A 206 -7.62 1.08 20.58
CA GLN A 206 -7.24 1.86 21.75
C GLN A 206 -6.42 3.09 21.41
N ASP A 207 -5.46 2.96 20.49
CA ASP A 207 -4.43 3.98 20.33
C ASP A 207 -4.56 4.80 19.05
N GLU A 208 -5.13 4.22 17.99
CA GLU A 208 -4.99 4.77 16.63
C GLU A 208 -6.31 5.11 15.94
N SER A 209 -7.46 4.68 16.47
CA SER A 209 -8.74 4.82 15.79
C SER A 209 -9.13 6.27 15.48
N GLU A 210 -8.87 7.19 16.39
CA GLU A 210 -9.14 8.61 16.20
C GLU A 210 -8.28 9.21 15.08
N ASN A 211 -6.96 9.00 15.17
CA ASN A 211 -5.98 9.52 14.20
C ASN A 211 -6.19 8.90 12.82
N MET A 212 -6.40 7.58 12.76
CA MET A 212 -6.64 6.84 11.52
C MET A 212 -7.91 7.35 10.84
N ASN A 213 -9.01 7.47 11.58
CA ASN A 213 -10.28 7.94 11.02
C ASN A 213 -10.18 9.41 10.56
N SER A 214 -9.54 10.26 11.36
CA SER A 214 -9.29 11.66 10.99
C SER A 214 -8.46 11.77 9.71
N ALA A 215 -7.37 10.98 9.59
CA ALA A 215 -6.53 10.97 8.40
C ALA A 215 -7.31 10.55 7.14
N VAL A 216 -8.09 9.47 7.22
CA VAL A 216 -8.89 8.97 6.08
C VAL A 216 -9.94 9.99 5.65
N LEU A 217 -10.71 10.55 6.58
CA LEU A 217 -11.73 11.55 6.26
C LEU A 217 -11.12 12.85 5.71
N THR A 218 -9.93 13.23 6.18
CA THR A 218 -9.19 14.37 5.64
C THR A 218 -8.72 14.10 4.21
N ILE A 219 -8.18 12.91 3.93
CA ILE A 219 -7.79 12.50 2.56
C ILE A 219 -8.99 12.60 1.62
N ILE A 220 -10.14 12.04 2.02
CA ILE A 220 -11.36 12.04 1.20
C ILE A 220 -11.87 13.47 0.96
N SER A 221 -11.94 14.29 2.01
CA SER A 221 -12.45 15.66 1.93
C SER A 221 -11.56 16.54 1.04
N GLU A 222 -10.24 16.49 1.22
CA GLU A 222 -9.32 17.26 0.38
C GLU A 222 -9.35 16.81 -1.09
N ALA A 223 -9.47 15.51 -1.35
CA ALA A 223 -9.59 14.99 -2.71
C ALA A 223 -10.90 15.45 -3.38
N GLU A 224 -12.02 15.43 -2.65
CA GLU A 224 -13.32 15.92 -3.13
C GLU A 224 -13.29 17.41 -3.45
N GLU A 225 -12.75 18.23 -2.56
CA GLU A 225 -12.61 19.67 -2.79
C GLU A 225 -11.76 19.98 -4.03
N ARG A 226 -10.68 19.21 -4.24
CA ARG A 226 -9.83 19.34 -5.44
C ARG A 226 -10.56 18.89 -6.70
N LEU A 227 -11.36 17.82 -6.65
CA LEU A 227 -12.18 17.39 -7.79
C LEU A 227 -13.16 18.47 -8.21
N VAL A 228 -13.85 19.10 -7.25
CA VAL A 228 -14.78 20.21 -7.52
C VAL A 228 -14.07 21.38 -8.21
N LYS A 229 -12.88 21.77 -7.71
CA LYS A 229 -12.07 22.84 -8.32
C LYS A 229 -11.65 22.49 -9.74
N HIS A 230 -11.10 21.29 -9.96
CA HIS A 230 -10.69 20.83 -11.31
C HIS A 230 -11.86 20.82 -12.30
N ARG A 231 -13.07 20.46 -11.86
CA ARG A 231 -14.28 20.50 -12.71
C ARG A 231 -14.68 21.93 -13.08
N GLN A 232 -14.64 22.85 -12.13
CA GLN A 232 -14.93 24.27 -12.38
C GLN A 232 -13.92 24.88 -13.36
N GLU A 233 -12.64 24.56 -13.19
CA GLU A 233 -11.56 25.02 -14.07
C GLU A 233 -11.65 24.41 -15.48
N ALA A 234 -12.02 23.13 -15.58
CA ALA A 234 -12.24 22.46 -16.86
C ALA A 234 -13.43 23.06 -17.62
N ALA A 235 -14.51 23.44 -16.92
CA ALA A 235 -15.64 24.13 -17.52
C ALA A 235 -15.27 25.54 -18.03
N ALA A 236 -14.36 26.23 -17.33
CA ALA A 236 -13.92 27.58 -17.70
C ALA A 236 -12.85 27.61 -18.81
N THR A 237 -11.91 26.66 -18.82
CA THR A 237 -10.69 26.72 -19.65
C THR A 237 -10.49 25.53 -20.59
N GLY A 238 -11.43 24.59 -20.60
CA GLY A 238 -11.31 23.32 -21.32
C GLY A 238 -10.52 22.26 -20.54
N ASP A 239 -10.79 20.99 -20.86
CA ASP A 239 -10.18 19.84 -20.19
C ASP A 239 -8.90 19.42 -20.93
N SER A 240 -7.75 19.55 -20.27
CA SER A 240 -6.47 19.11 -20.82
C SER A 240 -6.18 17.66 -20.41
N GLN A 241 -5.39 16.95 -21.20
CA GLN A 241 -5.04 15.55 -20.87
C GLN A 241 -4.35 15.42 -19.49
N ALA A 242 -3.58 16.43 -19.08
CA ALA A 242 -2.95 16.45 -17.76
C ALA A 242 -3.98 16.59 -16.63
N ARG A 243 -4.96 17.49 -16.79
CA ARG A 243 -6.06 17.67 -15.82
C ARG A 243 -6.96 16.45 -15.74
N ALA A 244 -7.26 15.82 -16.87
CA ALA A 244 -8.02 14.58 -16.89
C ALA A 244 -7.31 13.45 -16.11
N ARG A 245 -5.98 13.33 -16.21
CA ARG A 245 -5.20 12.37 -15.42
C ARG A 245 -5.20 12.69 -13.93
N GLU A 246 -5.05 13.97 -13.56
CA GLU A 246 -5.10 14.39 -12.16
C GLU A 246 -6.48 14.12 -11.55
N ARG A 247 -7.56 14.43 -12.29
CA ARG A 247 -8.93 14.12 -11.90
C ARG A 247 -9.14 12.63 -11.66
N ALA A 248 -8.68 11.77 -12.59
CA ALA A 248 -8.77 10.32 -12.43
C ALA A 248 -8.02 9.82 -11.17
N GLY A 249 -6.85 10.39 -10.87
CA GLY A 249 -6.11 10.07 -9.64
C GLY A 249 -6.86 10.49 -8.38
N LEU A 250 -7.51 11.65 -8.38
CA LEU A 250 -8.33 12.11 -7.26
C LEU A 250 -9.60 11.26 -7.07
N GLU A 251 -10.23 10.84 -8.17
CA GLU A 251 -11.35 9.88 -8.15
C GLU A 251 -10.92 8.55 -7.52
N GLU A 252 -9.75 8.01 -7.91
CA GLU A 252 -9.17 6.79 -7.30
C GLU A 252 -8.94 6.95 -5.79
N VAL A 253 -8.49 8.14 -5.34
CA VAL A 253 -8.30 8.45 -3.92
C VAL A 253 -9.62 8.46 -3.16
N VAL A 254 -10.66 9.12 -3.69
CA VAL A 254 -11.99 9.15 -3.04
C VAL A 254 -12.60 7.75 -2.96
N GLU A 255 -12.52 6.99 -4.05
CA GLU A 255 -13.03 5.61 -4.10
C GLU A 255 -12.31 4.71 -3.09
N SER A 256 -10.98 4.73 -3.11
CA SER A 256 -10.15 3.95 -2.18
C SER A 256 -10.37 4.40 -0.73
N GLY A 257 -10.58 5.70 -0.52
CA GLY A 257 -10.85 6.29 0.79
C GLY A 257 -12.13 5.75 1.39
N MET A 258 -13.20 5.73 0.59
CA MET A 258 -14.49 5.19 1.03
C MET A 258 -14.46 3.68 1.22
N LYS A 259 -13.71 2.93 0.40
CA LYS A 259 -13.47 1.48 0.61
C LYS A 259 -12.74 1.21 1.93
N ALA A 260 -11.69 1.99 2.24
CA ALA A 260 -10.98 1.89 3.50
C ALA A 260 -11.92 2.22 4.68
N PHE A 261 -12.65 3.34 4.60
CA PHE A 261 -13.64 3.75 5.60
C PHE A 261 -14.67 2.65 5.88
N ALA A 262 -15.26 2.08 4.83
CA ALA A 262 -16.21 0.98 4.96
C ALA A 262 -15.60 -0.30 5.56
N GLY A 263 -14.31 -0.55 5.30
CA GLY A 263 -13.59 -1.70 5.83
C GLY A 263 -13.34 -1.63 7.34
N TYR A 264 -12.94 -0.46 7.87
CA TYR A 264 -12.64 -0.33 9.29
C TYR A 264 -13.81 0.14 10.15
N CYS A 265 -14.84 0.78 9.57
CA CYS A 265 -15.94 1.35 10.35
C CYS A 265 -16.72 0.30 11.17
N GLN A 266 -16.67 -0.96 10.75
CA GLN A 266 -17.35 -2.09 11.40
C GLN A 266 -16.72 -2.51 12.73
N TRP A 267 -15.47 -2.13 12.99
CA TRP A 267 -14.73 -2.62 14.15
C TRP A 267 -13.98 -1.56 14.96
N ILE A 268 -14.11 -0.28 14.60
CA ILE A 268 -13.72 0.85 15.46
C ILE A 268 -14.93 1.45 16.19
N ASP A 269 -14.71 2.44 17.06
CA ASP A 269 -15.81 3.11 17.78
C ASP A 269 -16.76 3.82 16.81
N ILE A 270 -18.06 3.51 16.94
CA ILE A 270 -19.14 4.07 16.11
C ILE A 270 -19.27 5.59 16.26
N ASN A 271 -18.89 6.16 17.41
CA ASN A 271 -18.94 7.61 17.62
C ASN A 271 -17.92 8.35 16.74
N LEU A 272 -16.85 7.67 16.32
CA LEU A 272 -15.87 8.22 15.39
C LEU A 272 -16.37 8.18 13.94
N THR A 273 -17.23 7.22 13.59
CA THR A 273 -17.66 7.00 12.19
C THR A 273 -19.00 7.67 11.90
N ILE A 274 -19.88 7.81 12.88
CA ILE A 274 -21.19 8.44 12.75
C ILE A 274 -21.22 9.69 13.63
N ASN A 275 -20.79 10.81 13.06
CA ASN A 275 -20.80 12.11 13.73
C ASN A 275 -21.25 13.23 12.78
N GLN A 276 -21.31 14.45 13.31
CA GLN A 276 -21.79 15.65 12.61
C GLN A 276 -20.92 16.05 11.40
N HIS A 277 -19.71 15.52 11.26
CA HIS A 277 -18.82 15.80 10.13
C HIS A 277 -18.86 14.69 9.07
N THR A 278 -18.82 13.43 9.50
CA THR A 278 -18.75 12.28 8.58
C THR A 278 -20.05 12.08 7.82
N VAL A 279 -21.21 12.22 8.47
CA VAL A 279 -22.51 11.99 7.83
C VAL A 279 -22.74 12.98 6.67
N PRO A 280 -22.56 14.31 6.85
CA PRO A 280 -22.67 15.26 5.73
C PRO A 280 -21.68 15.02 4.60
N LEU A 281 -20.44 14.59 4.92
CA LEU A 281 -19.44 14.27 3.88
C LEU A 281 -19.93 13.11 3.00
N ILE A 282 -20.43 12.03 3.60
CA ILE A 282 -20.98 10.88 2.86
C ILE A 282 -22.16 11.32 1.98
N PHE A 283 -23.10 12.11 2.53
CA PHE A 283 -24.22 12.61 1.74
C PHE A 283 -23.78 13.48 0.57
N ARG A 284 -22.74 14.32 0.75
CA ARG A 284 -22.17 15.12 -0.33
C ARG A 284 -21.58 14.25 -1.42
N LEU A 285 -20.81 13.22 -1.05
CA LEU A 285 -20.22 12.28 -2.00
C LEU A 285 -21.29 11.47 -2.75
N LEU A 286 -22.41 11.11 -2.11
CA LEU A 286 -23.53 10.43 -2.77
C LEU A 286 -24.37 11.37 -3.65
N ALA A 287 -24.42 12.66 -3.32
CA ALA A 287 -25.12 13.67 -4.11
C ALA A 287 -24.39 13.99 -5.41
N ASP A 288 -23.06 13.84 -5.45
CA ASP A 288 -22.26 14.04 -6.65
C ASP A 288 -22.51 12.89 -7.67
N PRO A 289 -23.12 13.18 -8.84
CA PRO A 289 -23.41 12.16 -9.86
C PRO A 289 -22.15 11.59 -10.53
N SER A 290 -21.01 12.28 -10.40
CA SER A 290 -19.71 11.85 -10.91
C SER A 290 -18.83 11.18 -9.84
N SER A 291 -19.40 10.93 -8.67
CA SER A 291 -18.72 10.27 -7.58
C SER A 291 -18.50 8.78 -7.89
N PRO A 292 -17.28 8.25 -7.71
CA PRO A 292 -16.98 6.85 -7.99
C PRO A 292 -17.62 5.87 -6.99
N ILE A 293 -18.29 6.37 -5.95
CA ILE A 293 -18.87 5.57 -4.86
C ILE A 293 -20.39 5.39 -4.97
N ARG A 294 -21.00 5.85 -6.06
CA ARG A 294 -22.41 5.62 -6.38
C ARG A 294 -22.66 4.22 -6.92
#